data_AF-A0A533X1E9-F1
#
_entry.id   AF-A0A533X1E9-F1
#
_cell.length_a   1.000
_cell.length_b   1.000
_cell.length_c   1.000
_cell.angle_alpha   90.00
_cell.angle_beta   90.00
_cell.angle_gamma   90.00
#
_symmetry.space_group_name_H-M   'P 1'
#
loop_
_entity.id
_entity.type
_entity.pdbx_description
1 polymer ?
#
loop_
_entity_poly.entity_id
_entity_poly.type
_entity_poly.pdbx_seq_one_letter_code
_entity_poly.pdbx_strand_id
1 'polypeptide(L)'
;MNLQQWCQLDERIYVAEMDERYKQHAGLLYSERVIEQLAEMRSISAKTFLGSFSKPRELFLSSLENIADSSTKKLELKLYNLRNQKIVSSRHRFAGTPVNWSTWRQFNSTQKDPAKRKQVFDEFISKTRHISPVVKARFDQMRKMYSEHS
;
A
#
# COMPACT_ATOMS: atom_id res chain seq x y z
N MET A 1 17.76 17.00 -17.32
CA MET A 1 18.27 15.78 -16.65
C MET A 1 18.43 14.70 -17.71
N ASN A 2 19.56 13.99 -17.76
CA ASN A 2 19.72 12.86 -18.70
C ASN A 2 19.10 11.57 -18.13
N LEU A 3 18.99 10.52 -18.96
CA LEU A 3 18.34 9.26 -18.57
C LEU A 3 19.02 8.62 -17.35
N GLN A 4 20.35 8.59 -17.32
CA GLN A 4 21.11 7.99 -16.21
C GLN A 4 20.85 8.71 -14.89
N GLN A 5 20.85 10.04 -14.90
CA GLN A 5 20.54 10.87 -13.73
C GLN A 5 19.10 10.64 -13.26
N TRP A 6 18.15 10.50 -14.19
CA TRP A 6 16.77 10.17 -13.85
C TRP A 6 16.68 8.80 -13.16
N CYS A 7 17.33 7.77 -13.71
CA CYS A 7 17.32 6.42 -13.13
C CYS A 7 17.90 6.42 -11.71
N GLN A 8 19.00 7.15 -11.48
CA GLN A 8 19.61 7.27 -10.15
C GLN A 8 18.69 7.96 -9.15
N LEU A 9 17.94 8.97 -9.58
CA LEU A 9 16.95 9.64 -8.73
C LEU A 9 15.78 8.71 -8.41
N ASP A 10 15.24 8.04 -9.43
CA ASP A 10 14.10 7.11 -9.28
C ASP A 10 14.45 5.95 -8.34
N GLU A 11 15.64 5.35 -8.49
CA GLU A 11 16.13 4.30 -7.61
C GLU A 11 16.24 4.76 -6.15
N ARG A 12 16.78 5.97 -5.89
CA ARG A 12 16.89 6.51 -4.53
C ARG A 12 15.52 6.71 -3.88
N ILE A 13 14.55 7.23 -4.64
CA ILE A 13 13.18 7.40 -4.16
C ILE A 13 12.56 6.04 -3.85
N TYR A 14 12.73 5.06 -4.76
CA TYR A 14 12.22 3.71 -4.58
C TYR A 14 12.78 3.03 -3.34
N VAL A 15 14.11 3.07 -3.14
CA VAL A 15 14.76 2.48 -1.97
C VAL A 15 14.26 3.11 -0.67
N ALA A 16 14.15 4.44 -0.63
CA ALA A 16 13.63 5.14 0.54
C ALA A 16 12.16 4.78 0.83
N GLU A 17 11.32 4.65 -0.22
CA GLU A 17 9.93 4.24 -0.04
C GLU A 17 9.87 2.80 0.50
N MET A 18 10.63 1.88 -0.10
CA MET A 18 10.64 0.48 0.31
C MET A 18 11.14 0.28 1.74
N ASP A 19 12.10 1.08 2.21
CA ASP A 19 12.56 1.06 3.60
C ASP A 19 11.43 1.44 4.57
N GLU A 20 10.69 2.53 4.30
CA GLU A 20 9.54 2.92 5.13
C GLU A 20 8.40 1.89 5.07
N ARG A 21 8.15 1.31 3.89
CA ARG A 21 7.14 0.24 3.73
C ARG A 21 7.53 -1.03 4.47
N TYR A 22 8.81 -1.39 4.44
CA TYR A 22 9.33 -2.51 5.22
C TYR A 22 9.09 -2.28 6.71
N LYS A 23 9.46 -1.10 7.24
CA LYS A 23 9.23 -0.76 8.64
C LYS A 23 7.75 -0.84 9.01
N GLN A 24 6.87 -0.28 8.17
CA GLN A 24 5.41 -0.34 8.35
C GLN A 24 4.90 -1.79 8.49
N HIS A 25 5.36 -2.70 7.64
CA HIS A 25 4.87 -4.08 7.64
C HIS A 25 5.57 -4.99 8.66
N ALA A 26 6.80 -4.64 9.07
CA ALA A 26 7.54 -5.31 10.13
C ALA A 26 7.13 -4.86 11.54
N GLY A 27 6.26 -3.84 11.66
CA GLY A 27 5.87 -3.26 12.96
C GLY A 27 6.97 -2.41 13.60
N LEU A 28 7.93 -1.94 12.80
CA LEU A 28 8.96 -1.00 13.22
C LEU A 28 8.42 0.44 13.13
N LEU A 29 9.15 1.39 13.70
CA LEU A 29 8.82 2.82 13.58
C LEU A 29 8.94 3.25 12.11
N TYR A 30 7.86 3.82 11.58
CA TYR A 30 7.77 4.33 10.22
C TYR A 30 7.01 5.66 10.21
N SER A 31 7.11 6.42 9.12
CA SER A 31 6.44 7.70 8.96
C SER A 31 5.52 7.73 7.75
N GLU A 32 4.22 7.77 8.00
CA GLU A 32 3.20 7.97 6.95
C GLU A 32 3.46 9.25 6.15
N ARG A 33 3.89 10.32 6.83
CA ARG A 33 4.26 11.57 6.17
C ARG A 33 5.41 11.39 5.18
N VAL A 34 6.44 10.63 5.56
CA VAL A 34 7.59 10.37 4.67
C VAL A 34 7.14 9.51 3.49
N ILE A 35 6.32 8.50 3.71
CA ILE A 35 5.74 7.68 2.62
C ILE A 35 4.95 8.54 1.64
N GLU A 36 4.12 9.47 2.14
CA GLU A 36 3.36 10.39 1.28
C GLU A 36 4.29 11.33 0.49
N GLN A 37 5.31 11.90 1.14
CA GLN A 37 6.29 12.79 0.48
C GLN A 37 7.08 12.05 -0.60
N LEU A 38 7.52 10.82 -0.33
CA LEU A 38 8.23 9.98 -1.30
C LEU A 38 7.34 9.62 -2.49
N ALA A 39 6.05 9.33 -2.27
CA ALA A 39 5.10 9.10 -3.35
C ALA A 39 4.89 10.37 -4.21
N GLU A 40 4.82 11.55 -3.60
CA GLU A 40 4.75 12.81 -4.34
C GLU A 40 6.02 13.03 -5.19
N MET A 41 7.20 12.85 -4.60
CA MET A 41 8.48 12.92 -5.32
C MET A 41 8.54 11.93 -6.48
N ARG A 42 8.07 10.69 -6.27
CA ARG A 42 8.00 9.66 -7.31
C ARG A 42 7.07 10.06 -8.45
N SER A 43 5.90 10.64 -8.14
CA SER A 43 4.99 11.16 -9.15
C SER A 43 5.62 12.29 -9.98
N ILE A 44 6.33 13.23 -9.33
CA ILE A 44 7.04 14.32 -10.01
C ILE A 44 8.17 13.78 -10.90
N SER A 45 8.96 12.84 -10.38
CA SER A 45 10.03 12.18 -11.14
C SER A 45 9.47 11.48 -12.37
N ALA A 46 8.40 10.70 -12.22
CA ALA A 46 7.74 10.00 -13.32
C ALA A 46 7.16 10.96 -14.38
N LYS A 47 6.51 12.06 -13.97
CA LYS A 47 6.05 13.10 -14.91
C LYS A 47 7.21 13.75 -15.67
N THR A 48 8.33 13.96 -15.00
CA THR A 48 9.56 14.50 -15.61
C THR A 48 10.11 13.54 -16.68
N PHE A 49 10.04 12.22 -16.43
CA PHE A 49 10.40 11.21 -17.43
C PHE A 49 9.52 11.33 -18.66
N LEU A 50 8.19 11.28 -18.48
CA LEU A 50 7.23 11.27 -19.58
C LEU A 50 7.30 12.55 -20.45
N GLY A 51 7.69 13.68 -19.87
CA GLY A 51 7.90 14.93 -20.60
C GLY A 51 9.22 15.00 -21.38
N SER A 52 10.20 14.15 -21.04
CA SER A 52 11.57 14.22 -21.59
C SER A 52 11.95 13.00 -22.44
N PHE A 53 11.30 11.86 -22.23
CA PHE A 53 11.68 10.58 -22.82
C PHE A 53 10.44 9.77 -23.24
N SER A 54 10.51 9.14 -24.40
CA SER A 54 9.55 8.14 -24.88
C SER A 54 10.11 6.71 -24.89
N LYS A 55 11.42 6.57 -24.62
CA LYS A 55 12.16 5.31 -24.50
C LYS A 55 13.11 5.36 -23.30
N PRO A 56 13.44 4.20 -22.70
CA PRO A 56 12.89 2.86 -22.97
C PRO A 56 11.39 2.73 -22.65
N ARG A 57 10.68 1.86 -23.38
CA ARG A 57 9.22 1.74 -23.27
C ARG A 57 8.80 1.23 -21.89
N GLU A 58 9.62 0.39 -21.30
CA GLU A 58 9.44 -0.19 -19.97
C GLU A 58 9.43 0.91 -18.91
N LEU A 59 10.38 1.85 -18.98
CA LEU A 59 10.44 2.98 -18.06
C LEU A 59 9.29 3.98 -18.30
N PHE A 60 8.84 4.12 -19.54
CA PHE A 60 7.65 4.92 -19.86
C PHE A 60 6.40 4.33 -19.20
N LEU A 61 6.16 3.03 -19.37
CA LEU A 61 5.02 2.33 -18.75
C LEU A 61 5.11 2.34 -17.22
N SER A 62 6.29 2.06 -16.67
CA SER A 62 6.52 2.11 -15.23
C SER A 62 6.29 3.52 -14.66
N SER A 63 6.63 4.58 -15.41
CA SER A 63 6.35 5.96 -14.99
C SER A 63 4.84 6.23 -14.92
N LEU A 64 4.03 5.72 -15.86
CA LEU A 64 2.58 5.82 -15.80
C LEU A 64 2.01 5.10 -14.57
N GLU A 65 2.47 3.87 -14.31
CA GLU A 65 2.09 3.10 -13.12
C GLU A 65 2.48 3.80 -11.82
N ASN A 66 3.70 4.38 -11.77
CA ASN A 66 4.19 5.13 -10.62
C ASN A 66 3.30 6.35 -10.31
N ILE A 67 2.83 7.07 -11.32
CA ILE A 67 1.90 8.19 -11.13
C ILE A 67 0.56 7.67 -10.59
N ALA A 68 0.02 6.61 -11.19
CA ALA A 68 -1.24 6.02 -10.76
C ALA A 68 -1.18 5.52 -9.30
N ASP A 69 -0.14 4.77 -8.92
CA ASP A 69 0.02 4.27 -7.56
C ASP A 69 0.19 5.42 -6.55
N SER A 70 1.09 6.36 -6.86
CA SER A 70 1.37 7.53 -6.00
C SER A 70 0.12 8.36 -5.74
N SER A 71 -0.76 8.51 -6.74
CA SER A 71 -2.02 9.24 -6.60
C SER A 71 -2.90 8.64 -5.48
N THR A 72 -2.81 7.33 -5.24
CA THR A 72 -3.64 6.62 -4.28
C THR A 72 -2.96 6.37 -2.93
N LYS A 73 -1.75 6.88 -2.70
CA LYS A 73 -0.94 6.55 -1.51
C LYS A 73 -1.66 6.84 -0.19
N LYS A 74 -2.38 7.96 -0.11
CA LYS A 74 -3.20 8.32 1.07
C LYS A 74 -4.31 7.31 1.35
N LEU A 75 -4.96 6.80 0.30
CA LEU A 75 -5.99 5.76 0.43
C LEU A 75 -5.37 4.42 0.83
N GLU A 76 -4.17 4.11 0.33
CA GLU A 76 -3.41 2.93 0.73
C GLU A 76 -3.06 2.94 2.23
N LEU A 77 -2.51 4.04 2.73
CA LEU A 77 -2.21 4.23 4.16
C LEU A 77 -3.47 4.16 5.02
N LYS A 78 -4.54 4.84 4.60
CA LYS A 78 -5.85 4.75 5.27
C LYS A 78 -6.37 3.31 5.32
N LEU A 79 -6.23 2.55 4.24
CA LEU A 79 -6.64 1.15 4.18
C LEU A 79 -5.81 0.28 5.13
N TYR A 80 -4.49 0.49 5.20
CA TYR A 80 -3.62 -0.19 6.17
C TYR A 80 -4.08 0.07 7.61
N ASN A 81 -4.33 1.33 7.96
CA ASN A 81 -4.79 1.69 9.31
C ASN A 81 -6.16 1.09 9.64
N LEU A 82 -7.12 1.14 8.73
CA LEU A 82 -8.44 0.52 8.94
C LEU A 82 -8.35 -0.99 9.12
N ARG A 83 -7.49 -1.67 8.36
CA ARG A 83 -7.22 -3.12 8.51
C ARG A 83 -6.69 -3.45 9.91
N ASN A 84 -5.83 -2.60 10.47
CA ASN A 84 -5.21 -2.86 11.77
C ASN A 84 -6.04 -2.38 12.97
N GLN A 85 -6.93 -1.41 12.78
CA GLN A 85 -7.70 -0.79 13.87
C GLN A 85 -9.18 -1.19 13.90
N LYS A 86 -9.78 -1.46 12.73
CA LYS A 86 -11.21 -1.79 12.61
C LYS A 86 -11.45 -3.26 12.30
N ILE A 87 -10.53 -3.92 11.61
CA ILE A 87 -10.61 -5.36 11.35
C ILE A 87 -9.81 -6.10 12.43
N VAL A 88 -10.35 -6.06 13.65
CA VAL A 88 -9.73 -6.58 14.87
C VAL A 88 -10.70 -7.52 15.56
N SER A 89 -10.24 -8.66 16.06
CA SER A 89 -11.07 -9.63 16.76
C SER A 89 -11.39 -9.15 18.17
N SER A 90 -12.65 -9.27 18.55
CA SER A 90 -13.13 -8.96 19.90
C SER A 90 -12.85 -10.09 20.90
N ARG A 91 -12.62 -11.31 20.41
CA ARG A 91 -12.57 -12.53 21.26
C ARG A 91 -11.22 -13.23 21.25
N HIS A 92 -10.42 -13.04 20.20
CA HIS A 92 -9.18 -13.79 20.00
C HIS A 92 -7.96 -12.86 20.07
N ARG A 93 -6.89 -13.38 20.69
CA ARG A 93 -5.61 -12.69 20.82
C ARG A 93 -4.48 -13.54 20.24
N PHE A 94 -3.45 -12.88 19.72
CA PHE A 94 -2.19 -13.46 19.29
C PHE A 94 -1.04 -12.66 19.93
N ALA A 95 -0.11 -13.35 20.59
CA ALA A 95 0.97 -12.73 21.35
C ALA A 95 0.49 -11.61 22.32
N GLY A 96 -0.62 -11.84 23.03
CA GLY A 96 -1.20 -10.87 23.97
C GLY A 96 -2.02 -9.74 23.34
N THR A 97 -1.90 -9.51 22.03
CA THR A 97 -2.64 -8.47 21.29
C THR A 97 -3.89 -9.03 20.61
N PRO A 98 -5.01 -8.27 20.48
CA PRO A 98 -6.15 -8.70 19.69
C PRO A 98 -5.75 -9.04 18.25
N VAL A 99 -6.25 -10.17 17.72
CA VAL A 99 -5.95 -10.58 16.34
C VAL A 99 -6.53 -9.54 15.38
N ASN A 100 -5.70 -8.94 14.54
CA ASN A 100 -6.10 -8.00 13.50
C ASN A 100 -5.78 -8.55 12.10
N TRP A 101 -6.06 -7.77 11.06
CA TRP A 101 -5.78 -8.17 9.68
C TRP A 101 -4.32 -8.58 9.45
N SER A 102 -3.36 -7.89 10.05
CA SER A 102 -1.92 -8.16 9.84
C SER A 102 -1.44 -9.40 10.59
N THR A 103 -2.01 -9.70 11.76
CA THR A 103 -1.64 -10.86 12.60
C THR A 103 -2.45 -12.12 12.27
N TRP A 104 -3.53 -12.00 11.48
CA TRP A 104 -4.43 -13.11 11.14
C TRP A 104 -3.72 -14.32 10.55
N ARG A 105 -2.78 -14.13 9.62
CA ARG A 105 -2.06 -15.26 8.99
C ARG A 105 -1.28 -16.06 10.03
N GLN A 106 -0.61 -15.37 10.95
CA GLN A 106 0.16 -16.00 12.02
C GLN A 106 -0.78 -16.74 12.98
N PHE A 107 -1.84 -16.08 13.47
CA PHE A 107 -2.85 -16.71 14.31
C PHE A 107 -3.45 -17.97 13.66
N ASN A 108 -3.84 -17.87 12.39
CA ASN A 108 -4.45 -18.97 11.63
C ASN A 108 -3.49 -20.16 11.46
N SER A 109 -2.19 -19.91 11.36
CA SER A 109 -1.16 -20.97 11.27
C SER A 109 -0.88 -21.67 12.60
N THR A 110 -0.95 -20.93 13.72
CA THR A 110 -0.64 -21.47 15.06
C THR A 110 -1.86 -22.04 15.79
N GLN A 111 -3.07 -21.56 15.45
CA GLN A 111 -4.31 -21.99 16.09
C GLN A 111 -4.73 -23.37 15.59
N LYS A 112 -4.70 -24.36 16.49
CA LYS A 112 -5.08 -25.75 16.17
C LYS A 112 -6.59 -25.92 15.98
N ASP A 113 -7.40 -25.14 16.69
CA ASP A 113 -8.86 -25.25 16.66
C ASP A 113 -9.46 -24.59 15.40
N PRO A 114 -10.04 -25.37 14.45
CA PRO A 114 -10.68 -24.82 13.26
C PRO A 114 -11.86 -23.90 13.57
N ALA A 115 -12.61 -24.15 14.64
CA ALA A 115 -13.76 -23.33 15.02
C ALA A 115 -13.32 -21.92 15.42
N LYS A 116 -12.20 -21.80 16.16
CA LYS A 116 -11.62 -20.49 16.52
C LYS A 116 -11.11 -19.73 15.30
N ARG A 117 -10.48 -20.41 14.35
CA ARG A 117 -10.05 -19.82 13.08
C ARG A 117 -11.27 -19.28 12.32
N LYS A 118 -12.33 -20.09 12.18
CA LYS A 118 -13.58 -19.69 11.53
C LYS A 118 -14.21 -18.47 12.20
N GLN A 119 -14.27 -18.43 13.53
CA GLN A 119 -14.83 -17.30 14.27
C GLN A 119 -14.13 -15.97 13.95
N VAL A 120 -12.80 -15.95 13.93
CA VAL A 120 -12.03 -14.74 13.57
C VAL A 120 -12.29 -14.35 12.12
N PHE A 121 -12.29 -15.34 11.20
CA PHE A 121 -12.58 -15.10 9.80
C PHE A 121 -13.98 -14.49 9.59
N ASP A 122 -15.03 -15.09 10.16
CA ASP A 122 -16.41 -14.59 10.07
C ASP A 122 -16.52 -13.17 10.66
N GLU A 123 -15.86 -12.92 11.80
CA GLU A 123 -15.80 -11.59 12.41
C GLU A 123 -15.15 -10.57 11.47
N PHE A 124 -14.07 -10.93 10.78
CA PHE A 124 -13.40 -10.05 9.83
C PHE A 124 -14.27 -9.75 8.62
N ILE A 125 -14.94 -10.76 8.07
CA ILE A 125 -15.89 -10.59 6.96
C ILE A 125 -16.99 -9.60 7.34
N SER A 126 -17.57 -9.73 8.55
CA SER A 126 -18.61 -8.81 9.03
C SER A 126 -18.14 -7.34 9.11
N LYS A 127 -16.82 -7.12 9.28
CA LYS A 127 -16.20 -5.80 9.44
C LYS A 127 -15.69 -5.21 8.12
N THR A 128 -15.76 -5.96 7.00
CA THR A 128 -15.30 -5.49 5.68
C THR A 128 -15.97 -4.18 5.24
N ARG A 129 -17.20 -3.90 5.69
CA ARG A 129 -17.89 -2.61 5.48
C ARG A 129 -17.07 -1.38 5.87
N HIS A 130 -16.11 -1.52 6.79
CA HIS A 130 -15.22 -0.42 7.18
C HIS A 130 -14.11 -0.13 6.16
N ILE A 131 -13.75 -1.11 5.33
CA ILE A 131 -12.67 -0.99 4.34
C ILE A 131 -13.19 -0.89 2.90
N SER A 132 -14.36 -1.46 2.60
CA SER A 132 -14.92 -1.49 1.23
C SER A 132 -15.00 -0.12 0.57
N PRO A 133 -15.42 0.98 1.24
CA PRO A 133 -15.45 2.30 0.62
C PRO A 133 -14.06 2.81 0.21
N VAL A 134 -13.04 2.54 1.02
CA VAL A 134 -11.66 2.97 0.73
C VAL A 134 -11.06 2.14 -0.41
N VAL A 135 -11.35 0.84 -0.43
CA VAL A 135 -10.96 -0.04 -1.54
C VAL A 135 -11.58 0.47 -2.85
N LYS A 136 -12.89 0.73 -2.87
CA LYS A 136 -13.58 1.28 -4.05
C LYS A 136 -12.97 2.60 -4.49
N ALA A 137 -12.78 3.55 -3.56
CA ALA A 137 -12.19 4.85 -3.88
C ALA A 137 -10.79 4.72 -4.51
N ARG A 138 -9.98 3.77 -4.04
CA ARG A 138 -8.65 3.50 -4.62
C ARG A 138 -8.75 2.99 -6.05
N PHE A 139 -9.64 2.03 -6.31
CA PHE A 139 -9.86 1.51 -7.66
C PHE A 139 -10.42 2.57 -8.62
N ASP A 140 -11.38 3.38 -8.16
CA ASP A 140 -11.95 4.47 -8.98
C ASP A 140 -10.88 5.50 -9.36
N GLN A 141 -10.02 5.86 -8.40
CA GLN A 141 -8.94 6.81 -8.64
C GLN A 141 -7.89 6.26 -9.60
N MET A 142 -7.48 5.00 -9.46
CA MET A 142 -6.58 4.35 -10.42
C MET A 142 -7.18 4.31 -11.82
N ARG A 143 -8.46 3.97 -11.95
CA ARG A 143 -9.15 3.93 -13.24
C ARG A 143 -9.14 5.30 -13.93
N LYS A 144 -9.41 6.37 -13.18
CA LYS A 144 -9.35 7.74 -13.71
C LYS A 144 -7.95 8.07 -14.25
N MET A 145 -6.90 7.73 -13.50
CA MET A 145 -5.52 7.97 -13.94
C MET A 145 -5.16 7.21 -15.22
N TYR A 146 -5.55 5.93 -15.34
CA TYR A 146 -5.28 5.16 -16.55
C TYR A 146 -6.05 5.70 -17.76
N SER A 147 -7.29 6.17 -17.59
CA SER A 147 -8.07 6.76 -18.69
C SER A 147 -7.52 8.09 -19.21
N GLU A 148 -6.73 8.82 -18.40
CA GLU A 148 -6.07 10.06 -18.83
C GLU A 148 -4.81 9.80 -19.68
N HIS A 149 -4.32 8.56 -19.71
CA HIS A 149 -3.08 8.15 -20.36
C HIS A 149 -3.25 7.00 -21.37
N SER A 150 -4.50 6.60 -21.66
CA SER A 150 -4.89 5.62 -22.69
C SER A 150 -5.35 6.31 -23.95
#